data_AF-A0A9J9H8Y1-F1
#
_entry.id   AF-A0A9J9H8Y1-F1
#
_cell.length_a   1.000
_cell.length_b   1.000
_cell.length_c   1.000
_cell.angle_alpha   90.00
_cell.angle_beta   90.00
_cell.angle_gamma   90.00
#
_symmetry.space_group_name_H-M   'P 1'
#
loop_
_entity.id
_entity.type
_entity.pdbx_description
1 polymer ?
#
loop_
_entity_poly.entity_id
_entity_poly.type
_entity_poly.pdbx_seq_one_letter_code
_entity_poly.pdbx_strand_id
1 'polypeptide(L)'
;MPFPTDSVQAVLGYAVAFVMATGVVVNLAGPAGIRAAYARWGYPAGFRFVTALLEALSAILIPIEATRPWGLMLAAAIMLAAIATLVRSREHLHALPAIAIGLAAVVALA
;
A
#
# COMPACT_ATOMS: atom_id res chain seq x y z
N MET A 1 7.81 28.33 11.65
CA MET A 1 7.25 28.53 10.29
C MET A 1 6.60 27.21 9.88
N PRO A 2 5.31 27.16 9.53
CA PRO A 2 4.71 25.93 9.01
C PRO A 2 5.40 25.53 7.71
N PHE A 3 5.63 24.23 7.50
CA PHE A 3 6.13 23.71 6.22
C PHE A 3 5.07 23.97 5.13
N PRO A 4 5.48 24.26 3.87
CA PRO A 4 4.54 24.31 2.76
C PRO A 4 3.77 22.99 2.64
N THR A 5 2.45 23.05 2.50
CA THR A 5 1.56 21.88 2.36
C THR A 5 2.01 20.96 1.23
N ASP A 6 2.43 21.55 0.12
CA ASP A 6 2.86 20.84 -1.08
C ASP A 6 4.13 20.00 -0.82
N SER A 7 5.02 20.49 0.05
CA SER A 7 6.22 19.76 0.47
C SER A 7 5.86 18.56 1.36
N VAL A 8 4.87 18.72 2.25
CA VAL A 8 4.38 17.63 3.10
C VAL A 8 3.70 16.54 2.26
N GLN A 9 2.81 16.91 1.35
CA GLN A 9 2.15 15.98 0.41
C GLN A 9 3.17 15.22 -0.44
N ALA A 10 4.20 15.92 -0.93
CA ALA A 10 5.26 15.28 -1.72
C ALA A 10 6.04 14.25 -0.91
N VAL A 11 6.45 14.58 0.32
CA VAL A 11 7.16 13.66 1.22
C VAL A 11 6.30 12.44 1.56
N LEU A 12 5.01 12.66 1.87
CA LEU A 12 4.06 11.57 2.12
C LEU A 12 3.88 10.70 0.89
N GLY A 13 3.76 11.29 -0.30
CA GLY A 13 3.66 10.56 -1.55
C GLY A 13 4.87 9.65 -1.78
N TYR A 14 6.09 10.17 -1.61
CA TYR A 14 7.30 9.35 -1.74
C TYR A 14 7.39 8.26 -0.67
N ALA A 15 6.96 8.54 0.57
CA ALA A 15 6.89 7.52 1.61
C ALA A 15 5.90 6.40 1.25
N VAL A 16 4.72 6.74 0.71
CA VAL A 16 3.75 5.76 0.21
C VAL A 16 4.35 4.95 -0.94
N ALA A 17 4.97 5.60 -1.93
CA ALA A 17 5.61 4.91 -3.05
C ALA A 17 6.69 3.93 -2.59
N PHE A 18 7.51 4.32 -1.62
CA PHE A 18 8.53 3.47 -1.03
C PHE A 18 7.90 2.23 -0.37
N VAL A 19 6.86 2.40 0.45
CA VAL A 19 6.18 1.27 1.08
C VAL A 19 5.55 0.35 0.04
N MET A 20 4.90 0.88 -0.99
CA MET A 20 4.38 0.08 -2.09
C MET A 20 5.50 -0.73 -2.77
N ALA A 21 6.65 -0.11 -3.05
CA ALA A 21 7.80 -0.80 -3.63
C ALA A 21 8.34 -1.91 -2.72
N THR A 22 8.38 -1.72 -1.40
CA THR A 22 8.73 -2.79 -0.46
C THR A 22 7.71 -3.93 -0.48
N GLY A 23 6.43 -3.60 -0.61
CA GLY A 23 5.34 -4.57 -0.78
C GLY A 23 5.56 -5.45 -2.01
N VAL A 24 5.94 -4.85 -3.15
CA VAL A 24 6.28 -5.58 -4.38
C VAL A 24 7.34 -6.64 -4.09
N VAL A 25 8.46 -6.25 -3.47
CA VAL A 25 9.56 -7.17 -3.16
C VAL A 25 9.09 -8.30 -2.26
N VAL A 26 8.35 -7.98 -1.20
CA VAL A 26 7.84 -8.97 -0.23
C VAL A 26 6.86 -9.96 -0.89
N ASN A 27 5.94 -9.45 -1.70
CA ASN A 27 4.92 -10.26 -2.37
C ASN A 27 5.51 -11.12 -3.50
N LEU A 28 6.52 -10.63 -4.24
CA LEU A 28 7.24 -11.41 -5.25
C LEU A 28 8.11 -12.49 -4.61
N ALA A 29 8.94 -12.14 -3.61
CA ALA A 29 9.80 -13.09 -2.92
C ALA A 29 8.99 -14.17 -2.19
N GLY A 30 7.81 -13.79 -1.68
CA GLY A 30 6.88 -14.67 -0.97
C GLY A 30 7.53 -15.51 0.13
N PRO A 31 8.12 -14.92 1.19
CA PRO A 31 8.62 -15.65 2.35
C PRO A 31 7.55 -16.57 2.97
N ALA A 32 7.97 -17.59 3.72
CA ALA A 32 7.05 -18.59 4.29
C ALA A 32 5.89 -17.97 5.09
N GLY A 33 6.18 -16.95 5.92
CA GLY A 33 5.16 -16.22 6.68
C GLY A 33 4.12 -15.52 5.81
N ILE A 34 4.54 -14.90 4.71
CA ILE A 34 3.64 -14.22 3.77
C ILE A 34 2.76 -15.23 3.04
N ARG A 35 3.33 -16.33 2.52
CA ARG A 35 2.54 -17.38 1.86
C ARG A 35 1.50 -17.98 2.81
N ALA A 36 1.89 -18.23 4.05
CA ALA A 36 0.99 -18.73 5.08
C ALA A 36 -0.11 -17.70 5.40
N ALA A 37 0.20 -16.40 5.46
CA ALA A 37 -0.78 -15.35 5.70
C ALA A 37 -1.84 -15.30 4.60
N TYR A 38 -1.45 -15.26 3.32
CA TYR A 38 -2.39 -15.29 2.20
C TYR A 38 -3.29 -16.52 2.22
N ALA A 39 -2.75 -17.70 2.56
CA ALA A 39 -3.53 -18.92 2.70
C ALA A 39 -4.55 -18.83 3.86
N ARG A 40 -4.14 -18.33 5.04
CA ARG A 40 -5.04 -18.11 6.19
C ARG A 40 -6.14 -17.09 5.88
N TRP A 41 -5.84 -16.07 5.09
CA TRP A 41 -6.82 -15.06 4.68
C TRP A 41 -7.82 -15.57 3.63
N GLY A 42 -7.62 -16.79 3.12
CA GLY A 42 -8.51 -17.45 2.16
C GLY A 42 -8.29 -17.01 0.70
N TYR A 43 -7.15 -16.40 0.39
CA TYR A 43 -6.84 -16.01 -0.98
C TYR A 43 -6.36 -17.20 -1.82
N PRO A 44 -6.64 -17.21 -3.14
CA PRO A 44 -6.11 -18.21 -4.06
C PRO A 44 -4.59 -18.27 -4.04
N ALA A 45 -4.04 -19.44 -4.36
CA ALA A 45 -2.62 -19.60 -4.56
C ALA A 45 -2.12 -18.63 -5.64
N GLY A 46 -1.15 -17.79 -5.30
CA GLY A 46 -0.58 -16.81 -6.23
C GLY A 46 -1.24 -15.42 -6.20
N PHE A 47 -2.29 -15.18 -5.41
CA PHE A 47 -2.89 -13.84 -5.31
C PHE A 47 -1.89 -12.76 -4.88
N ARG A 48 -0.82 -13.13 -4.15
CA ARG A 48 0.31 -12.24 -3.85
C ARG A 48 0.92 -11.58 -5.09
N PHE A 49 0.91 -12.24 -6.25
CA PHE A 49 1.42 -11.65 -7.49
C PHE A 49 0.49 -10.57 -8.04
N VAL A 50 -0.82 -10.71 -7.83
CA VAL A 50 -1.80 -9.65 -8.15
C VAL A 50 -1.55 -8.46 -7.24
N THR A 51 -1.36 -8.68 -5.94
CA THR A 51 -0.99 -7.61 -5.00
C THR A 51 0.30 -6.92 -5.43
N ALA A 52 1.36 -7.68 -5.72
CA ALA A 52 2.64 -7.13 -6.18
C ALA A 52 2.50 -6.30 -7.46
N LEU A 53 1.67 -6.73 -8.41
CA LEU A 53 1.42 -5.97 -9.63
C LEU A 53 0.74 -4.63 -9.33
N LEU A 54 -0.30 -4.63 -8.49
CA LEU A 54 -1.02 -3.41 -8.11
C LEU A 54 -0.13 -2.44 -7.33
N GLU A 55 0.66 -2.96 -6.38
CA GLU A 55 1.65 -2.18 -5.63
C GLU A 55 2.73 -1.61 -6.56
N ALA A 56 3.21 -2.37 -7.55
CA ALA A 56 4.19 -1.90 -8.51
C ALA A 56 3.64 -0.77 -9.38
N LEU A 57 2.41 -0.90 -9.88
CA LEU A 57 1.74 0.17 -10.62
C LEU A 57 1.63 1.44 -9.78
N SER A 58 1.20 1.32 -8.53
CA SER A 58 1.13 2.47 -7.62
C SER A 58 2.51 3.11 -7.39
N ALA A 59 3.53 2.30 -7.08
CA ALA A 59 4.89 2.77 -6.84
C ALA A 59 5.53 3.47 -8.06
N ILE A 60 5.18 3.05 -9.28
CA ILE A 60 5.65 3.66 -10.53
C ILE A 60 4.92 4.97 -10.84
N LEU A 61 3.62 5.03 -10.60
CA LEU A 61 2.80 6.20 -10.93
C LEU A 61 3.05 7.40 -10.00
N ILE A 62 3.35 7.16 -8.72
CA ILE A 62 3.48 8.21 -7.70
C ILE A 62 4.64 9.20 -7.97
N PRO A 63 5.87 8.76 -8.34
CA PRO A 63 6.98 9.68 -8.60
C PRO A 63 6.73 10.63 -9.78
N ILE A 64 5.92 10.21 -10.75
CA ILE A 64 5.62 10.98 -11.96
C ILE A 64 4.48 11.96 -11.66
N GLU A 65 4.77 13.26 -11.65
CA GLU A 65 3.84 14.32 -11.26
C GLU A 65 2.47 14.23 -11.96
N ALA A 66 2.47 14.01 -13.28
CA ALA A 66 1.25 13.90 -14.08
C ALA A 66 0.36 12.68 -13.73
N THR A 67 0.93 11.61 -13.15
CA THR A 67 0.19 10.39 -12.80
C THR A 67 0.07 10.15 -11.31
N ARG A 68 0.66 11.02 -10.48
CA ARG A 68 0.73 10.87 -9.03
C ARG A 68 -0.63 10.65 -8.37
N PRO A 69 -1.70 11.40 -8.70
CA PRO A 69 -3.01 11.19 -8.09
C PRO A 69 -3.54 9.77 -8.31
N TRP A 70 -3.37 9.22 -9.52
CA TRP A 70 -3.78 7.85 -9.84
C TRP A 70 -3.02 6.81 -9.02
N GLY A 71 -1.71 7.01 -8.86
CA GLY A 71 -0.88 6.15 -8.02
C GLY A 71 -1.31 6.16 -6.55
N LEU A 72 -1.62 7.33 -6.00
CA LEU A 72 -2.08 7.49 -4.61
C LEU A 72 -3.49 6.92 -4.39
N MET A 73 -4.42 7.12 -5.33
CA MET A 73 -5.75 6.52 -5.29
C MET A 73 -5.67 4.99 -5.30
N LEU A 74 -4.81 4.43 -6.14
CA LEU A 74 -4.56 3.00 -6.18
C LEU A 74 -3.96 2.48 -4.87
N ALA A 75 -2.96 3.17 -4.30
CA ALA A 75 -2.39 2.83 -2.99
C ALA A 75 -3.47 2.81 -1.89
N ALA A 76 -4.34 3.84 -1.85
CA ALA A 76 -5.42 3.92 -0.88
C ALA A 76 -6.41 2.75 -1.03
N ALA A 77 -6.77 2.39 -2.26
CA ALA A 77 -7.64 1.24 -2.54
C ALA A 77 -7.01 -0.09 -2.11
N ILE A 78 -5.70 -0.29 -2.37
CA ILE A 78 -4.96 -1.49 -1.94
C ILE A 78 -4.94 -1.56 -0.40
N MET A 79 -4.63 -0.46 0.28
CA MET A 79 -4.62 -0.41 1.74
C MET A 79 -6.00 -0.67 2.34
N LEU A 80 -7.07 -0.14 1.73
CA LEU A 80 -8.44 -0.42 2.16
C LEU A 80 -8.79 -1.91 2.04
N ALA A 81 -8.40 -2.57 0.94
CA ALA A 81 -8.58 -4.01 0.76
C ALA A 81 -7.77 -4.82 1.78
N ALA A 82 -6.54 -4.39 2.09
CA ALA A 82 -5.70 -5.01 3.12
C ALA A 82 -6.35 -4.87 4.51
N ILE A 83 -6.84 -3.69 4.87
CA ILE A 83 -7.56 -3.45 6.13
C ILE A 83 -8.79 -4.35 6.23
N ALA A 84 -9.62 -4.40 5.18
CA ALA A 84 -10.81 -5.26 5.15
C ALA A 84 -10.43 -6.74 5.36
N THR A 85 -9.34 -7.19 4.75
CA THR A 85 -8.79 -8.55 4.95
C THR A 85 -8.41 -8.79 6.41
N LEU A 86 -7.63 -7.89 7.00
CA LEU A 86 -7.12 -8.04 8.37
C LEU A 86 -8.25 -7.99 9.41
N VAL A 87 -9.25 -7.13 9.20
CA VAL A 87 -10.45 -7.06 10.04
C VAL A 87 -11.25 -8.36 9.94
N ARG A 88 -11.47 -8.88 8.72
CA ARG A 88 -12.17 -10.16 8.49
C ARG A 88 -11.44 -11.33 9.15
N SER A 89 -10.11 -11.30 9.13
CA SER A 89 -9.25 -12.34 9.72
C SER A 89 -8.97 -12.14 11.22
N ARG A 90 -9.57 -11.12 11.87
CA ARG A 90 -9.38 -10.76 13.29
C ARG A 90 -7.93 -10.43 13.68
N GLU A 91 -7.12 -10.01 12.71
CA GLU A 91 -5.73 -9.58 12.92
C GLU A 91 -5.65 -8.04 13.11
N HIS A 92 -6.47 -7.49 14.02
CA HIS A 92 -6.72 -6.04 14.12
C HIS A 92 -5.47 -5.17 14.36
N LEU A 93 -4.51 -5.64 15.18
CA LEU A 93 -3.28 -4.89 15.45
C LEU A 93 -2.38 -4.80 14.21
N HIS A 94 -2.43 -5.80 13.33
CA HIS A 94 -1.68 -5.78 12.06
C HIS A 94 -2.30 -4.81 11.05
N ALA A 95 -3.50 -4.27 11.30
CA ALA A 95 -4.12 -3.27 10.43
C ALA A 95 -3.55 -1.86 10.64
N LEU A 96 -2.90 -1.58 11.77
CA LEU A 96 -2.37 -0.24 12.07
C LEU A 96 -1.41 0.30 11.00
N PRO A 97 -0.42 -0.47 10.49
CA PRO A 97 0.42 -0.03 9.38
C PRO A 97 -0.39 0.26 8.12
N ALA A 98 -1.35 -0.60 7.76
CA ALA A 98 -2.18 -0.41 6.57
C ALA A 98 -3.06 0.85 6.68
N ILE A 99 -3.60 1.13 7.87
CA ILE A 99 -4.37 2.35 8.16
C ILE A 99 -3.46 3.58 8.03
N ALA A 100 -2.27 3.56 8.64
CA ALA A 100 -1.34 4.68 8.58
C ALA A 100 -0.93 5.02 7.14
N ILE A 101 -0.62 4.02 6.33
CA ILE A 101 -0.24 4.21 4.92
C ILE A 101 -1.44 4.62 4.07
N GLY A 102 -2.62 4.06 4.31
CA GLY A 102 -3.85 4.48 3.64
C GLY A 102 -4.18 5.94 3.91
N LEU A 103 -4.06 6.38 5.18
CA LEU A 103 -4.24 7.79 5.55
C LEU A 103 -3.17 8.68 4.94
N ALA A 104 -1.90 8.26 4.94
CA ALA A 104 -0.83 9.01 4.29
C ALA A 104 -1.10 9.22 2.79
N ALA A 105 -1.63 8.20 2.09
CA ALA A 105 -2.00 8.30 0.69
C ALA A 105 -3.16 9.29 0.47
N VAL A 106 -4.16 9.31 1.36
CA VAL A 106 -5.28 10.26 1.30
C VAL A 106 -4.82 11.69 1.59
N VAL A 107 -3.96 11.90 2.58
CA VAL A 107 -3.41 13.23 2.89
C VAL A 107 -2.51 13.72 1.76
N ALA A 108 -1.75 12.84 1.10
CA ALA A 108 -0.93 13.21 -0.05
C ALA A 108 -1.74 13.59 -1.30
N LEU A 109 -3.05 13.30 -1.33
CA LEU A 109 -3.97 13.67 -2.42
C LEU A 109 -4.64 15.04 -2.22
N ALA A 110 -4.73 15.51 -0.98
CA ALA A 110 -5.49 16.70 -0.57
C ALA A 110 -4.58 17.91 -0.47
#